data_AF-A0A838S2I4-F1
#
_entry.id   AF-A0A838S2I4-F1
#
_cell.length_a   1.000
_cell.length_b   1.000
_cell.length_c   1.000
_cell.angle_alpha   90.00
_cell.angle_beta   90.00
_cell.angle_gamma   90.00
#
_symmetry.space_group_name_H-M   'P 1'
#
loop_
_entity.id
_entity.type
_entity.pdbx_description
1 polymer ?
#
loop_
_entity_poly.entity_id
_entity_poly.type
_entity_poly.pdbx_seq_one_letter_code
_entity_poly.pdbx_strand_id
1 'polypeptide(L)'
;MPRYEEDWRRRFTEWDVDEEDDQPRPAVVKPDPAPAEETHEPRPIQVVLDESGAVRDVVIPENWRETTSPRELGPALLDAANRALGNVVAAQVEAFDLGSAPEQPVVARRDAPDAGGDPTSPIAEALVNEALDLFSRYDRDLEAYAAQVRQAATATSRGAGGNGRIVVTMTGGRITGVEADPRWAVTARYTEVRVEALSAFRAAGRGSAATRSIALPASITRLQELASDPEALSRQLGLSR
;
A
#
# COMPACT_ATOMS: atom_id res chain seq x y z
N MET A 1 -31.45 -33.93 47.72
CA MET A 1 -30.25 -34.59 47.13
C MET A 1 -29.50 -33.56 46.27
N PRO A 2 -28.19 -33.72 46.02
CA PRO A 2 -27.04 -33.00 46.63
C PRO A 2 -26.63 -31.68 45.90
N ARG A 3 -25.72 -30.80 46.37
CA ARG A 3 -25.06 -30.53 47.69
C ARG A 3 -24.27 -29.19 47.64
N TYR A 4 -24.07 -28.57 48.82
CA TYR A 4 -22.88 -27.80 49.27
C TYR A 4 -22.61 -26.41 48.64
N GLU A 5 -23.10 -25.39 49.35
CA GLU A 5 -22.39 -24.11 49.55
C GLU A 5 -21.49 -24.20 50.81
N GLU A 6 -20.56 -23.25 50.93
CA GLU A 6 -19.83 -22.85 52.16
C GLU A 6 -18.71 -23.76 52.75
N ASP A 7 -17.96 -23.18 53.69
CA ASP A 7 -16.91 -23.78 54.57
C ASP A 7 -15.54 -24.22 54.00
N TRP A 8 -14.84 -23.32 53.29
CA TRP A 8 -13.37 -23.39 53.14
C TRP A 8 -12.59 -22.23 53.79
N ARG A 9 -13.25 -21.32 54.53
CA ARG A 9 -12.58 -20.27 55.31
C ARG A 9 -12.39 -20.69 56.78
N ARG A 10 -11.11 -20.81 57.17
CA ARG A 10 -10.56 -20.94 58.55
C ARG A 10 -10.46 -22.37 59.14
N ARG A 11 -9.27 -22.97 58.99
CA ARG A 11 -8.38 -23.34 60.13
C ARG A 11 -7.16 -24.10 59.60
N PHE A 12 -6.00 -23.44 59.62
CA PHE A 12 -4.71 -24.09 59.88
C PHE A 12 -3.82 -23.05 60.56
N THR A 13 -3.90 -23.06 61.89
CA THR A 13 -2.91 -22.41 62.75
C THR A 13 -1.84 -23.46 63.07
N GLU A 14 -0.58 -23.03 63.11
CA GLU A 14 0.34 -23.38 64.21
C GLU A 14 0.66 -24.87 64.41
N TRP A 15 1.69 -25.35 63.68
CA TRP A 15 2.57 -26.43 64.14
C TRP A 15 4.03 -26.02 63.90
N ASP A 16 4.68 -25.74 65.02
CA ASP A 16 6.09 -25.90 65.39
C ASP A 16 7.24 -25.53 64.44
N VAL A 17 8.13 -24.73 65.04
CA VAL A 17 9.45 -24.34 64.52
C VAL A 17 10.46 -25.39 65.00
N ASP A 18 10.88 -26.30 64.12
CA ASP A 18 12.07 -27.11 64.36
C ASP A 18 13.33 -26.32 63.96
N GLU A 19 14.10 -25.98 64.98
CA GLU A 19 15.32 -25.18 64.92
C GLU A 19 16.52 -26.11 64.63
N GLU A 20 16.62 -26.66 63.41
CA GLU A 20 17.70 -27.59 63.02
C GLU A 20 18.65 -27.02 61.93
N ASP A 21 19.93 -26.96 62.31
CA ASP A 21 21.15 -26.94 61.50
C ASP A 21 21.30 -25.90 60.36
N ASP A 22 21.88 -24.76 60.74
CA ASP A 22 22.64 -23.86 59.86
C ASP A 22 23.96 -24.49 59.40
N GLN A 23 23.87 -25.63 58.70
CA GLN A 23 24.99 -26.17 57.93
C GLN A 23 25.06 -25.43 56.58
N PRO A 24 26.21 -24.82 56.22
CA PRO A 24 26.37 -24.17 54.92
C PRO A 24 26.32 -25.23 53.81
N ARG A 25 25.14 -25.42 53.23
CA ARG A 25 24.95 -26.27 52.05
C ARG A 25 25.94 -25.81 50.97
N PRO A 26 26.77 -26.70 50.39
CA PRO A 26 27.62 -26.32 49.28
C PRO A 26 26.72 -25.73 48.20
N ALA A 27 27.07 -24.53 47.72
CA ALA A 27 26.28 -23.83 46.73
C ALA A 27 26.09 -24.76 45.52
N VAL A 28 24.87 -25.24 45.33
CA VAL A 28 24.48 -25.87 44.07
C VAL A 28 24.60 -24.77 43.04
N VAL A 29 25.73 -24.74 42.34
CA VAL A 29 25.91 -23.98 41.12
C VAL A 29 24.81 -24.48 40.21
N LYS A 30 23.70 -23.73 40.14
CA LYS A 30 22.72 -23.94 39.09
C LYS A 30 23.53 -23.90 37.79
N PRO A 31 23.52 -24.96 36.97
CA PRO A 31 24.12 -24.83 35.65
C PRO A 31 23.48 -23.61 35.00
N ASP A 32 24.31 -22.73 34.45
CA ASP A 32 23.82 -21.57 33.69
C ASP A 32 22.73 -22.09 32.75
N PRO A 33 21.54 -21.43 32.70
CA PRO A 33 20.53 -21.85 31.77
C PRO A 33 21.17 -21.82 30.38
N ALA A 34 21.29 -23.01 29.78
CA ALA A 34 21.86 -23.14 28.44
C ALA A 34 21.17 -22.09 27.54
N PRO A 35 21.93 -21.31 26.75
CA PRO A 35 21.36 -20.22 25.98
C PRO A 35 20.18 -20.78 25.22
N ALA A 36 18.99 -20.24 25.51
CA ALA A 36 17.74 -20.81 25.02
C ALA A 36 17.89 -20.98 23.52
N GLU A 37 17.81 -22.23 23.04
CA GLU A 37 17.86 -22.50 21.61
C GLU A 37 16.70 -21.70 21.01
N GLU A 38 17.02 -20.61 20.33
CA GLU A 38 16.01 -19.79 19.67
C GLU A 38 15.37 -20.70 18.63
N THR A 39 14.20 -21.25 18.95
CA THR A 39 13.35 -21.94 18.00
C THR A 39 12.93 -20.93 16.96
N HIS A 40 13.79 -20.77 15.96
CA HIS A 40 13.58 -19.93 14.80
C HIS A 40 12.39 -20.49 14.02
N GLU A 41 11.19 -20.04 14.41
CA GLU A 41 9.98 -20.30 13.65
C GLU A 41 10.23 -19.95 12.18
N PRO A 42 9.91 -20.86 11.25
CA PRO A 42 10.38 -20.73 9.89
C PRO A 42 9.68 -19.54 9.23
N ARG A 43 10.46 -18.50 8.95
CA ARG A 43 9.94 -17.21 8.48
C ARG A 43 9.25 -17.40 7.12
N PRO A 44 8.03 -16.86 6.90
CA PRO A 44 7.39 -16.93 5.59
C PRO A 44 8.15 -16.09 4.56
N ILE A 45 7.93 -16.38 3.27
CA ILE A 45 8.34 -15.52 2.16
C ILE A 45 7.74 -14.12 2.35
N GLN A 46 8.55 -13.08 2.10
CA GLN A 46 8.13 -11.68 2.20
C GLN A 46 8.44 -10.92 0.91
N VAL A 47 7.58 -9.97 0.58
CA VAL A 47 7.80 -9.00 -0.50
C VAL A 47 7.85 -7.63 0.14
N VAL A 48 8.84 -6.81 -0.23
CA VAL A 48 9.01 -5.46 0.31
C VAL A 48 8.66 -4.47 -0.79
N LEU A 49 7.64 -3.66 -0.54
CA LEU A 49 7.26 -2.55 -1.40
C LEU A 49 7.91 -1.24 -0.92
N ASP A 50 8.03 -0.27 -1.82
CA ASP A 50 8.25 1.14 -1.47
C ASP A 50 6.92 1.90 -1.31
N GLU A 51 7.02 3.19 -0.98
CA GLU A 51 5.88 4.10 -0.78
C GLU A 51 4.98 4.25 -2.01
N SER A 52 5.50 3.98 -3.22
CA SER A 52 4.73 3.97 -4.47
C SER A 52 4.01 2.64 -4.74
N GLY A 53 4.21 1.65 -3.87
CA GLY A 53 3.71 0.28 -4.04
C GLY A 53 4.54 -0.55 -5.03
N ALA A 54 5.73 -0.11 -5.44
CA ALA A 54 6.60 -0.86 -6.33
C ALA A 54 7.50 -1.84 -5.55
N VAL A 55 7.78 -3.01 -6.13
CA VAL A 55 8.56 -4.07 -5.45
C VAL A 55 10.04 -3.69 -5.38
N ARG A 56 10.46 -3.31 -4.17
CA ARG A 56 11.85 -2.98 -3.84
C ARG A 56 12.72 -4.23 -3.69
N ASP A 57 12.23 -5.23 -2.96
CA ASP A 57 12.96 -6.47 -2.66
C ASP A 57 12.01 -7.66 -2.43
N VAL A 58 12.56 -8.88 -2.47
CA VAL A 58 11.87 -10.13 -2.11
C VAL A 58 12.78 -10.90 -1.14
N VAL A 59 12.26 -11.26 0.02
CA VAL A 59 13.00 -12.05 1.03
C VAL A 59 12.52 -13.49 0.96
N ILE A 60 13.41 -14.38 0.54
CA ILE A 60 13.22 -15.83 0.53
C ILE A 60 14.11 -16.41 1.65
N PRO A 61 13.56 -17.12 2.64
CA PRO A 61 14.36 -17.77 3.68
C PRO A 61 15.19 -18.91 3.07
N GLU A 62 16.35 -19.22 3.67
CA GLU A 62 17.27 -20.22 3.10
C GLU A 62 16.61 -21.61 3.00
N ASN A 63 15.81 -21.93 4.02
CA ASN A 63 15.04 -23.17 4.18
C ASN A 63 13.59 -23.08 3.66
N TRP A 64 13.28 -22.18 2.71
CA TRP A 64 11.90 -21.97 2.20
C TRP A 64 11.13 -23.23 1.80
N ARG A 65 11.82 -24.30 1.40
CA ARG A 65 11.22 -25.60 1.05
C ARG A 65 10.59 -26.35 2.21
N GLU A 66 10.97 -26.04 3.46
CA GLU A 66 10.39 -26.65 4.66
C GLU A 66 8.97 -26.14 4.94
N THR A 67 8.63 -24.94 4.46
CA THR A 67 7.32 -24.30 4.65
C THR A 67 6.51 -24.12 3.37
N THR A 68 7.17 -24.09 2.20
CA THR A 68 6.53 -23.83 0.90
C THR A 68 7.01 -24.87 -0.10
N SER A 69 6.11 -25.73 -0.61
CA SER A 69 6.53 -26.69 -1.63
C SER A 69 6.90 -26.01 -2.95
N PRO A 70 7.73 -26.61 -3.81
CA PRO A 70 8.09 -26.06 -5.13
C PRO A 70 6.90 -25.74 -6.05
N ARG A 71 5.71 -26.31 -5.81
CA ARG A 71 4.47 -26.00 -6.53
C ARG A 71 3.71 -24.81 -5.95
N GLU A 72 3.87 -24.55 -4.67
CA GLU A 72 3.22 -23.46 -3.93
C GLU A 72 4.03 -22.16 -3.96
N LEU A 73 5.27 -22.18 -4.46
CA LEU A 73 6.12 -20.99 -4.57
C LEU A 73 5.44 -19.81 -5.29
N GLY A 74 4.70 -20.06 -6.38
CA GLY A 74 3.92 -19.04 -7.08
C GLY A 74 2.82 -18.44 -6.18
N PRO A 75 1.87 -19.25 -5.68
CA PRO A 75 0.87 -18.82 -4.70
C PRO A 75 1.43 -18.10 -3.46
N ALA A 76 2.55 -18.57 -2.90
CA ALA A 76 3.18 -17.96 -1.73
C ALA A 76 3.78 -16.57 -2.04
N LEU A 77 4.39 -16.39 -3.23
CA LEU A 77 4.85 -15.08 -3.70
C LEU A 77 3.69 -14.12 -3.97
N LEU A 78 2.57 -14.62 -4.52
CA LEU A 78 1.36 -13.83 -4.75
C LEU A 78 0.74 -13.35 -3.42
N ASP A 79 0.60 -14.25 -2.45
CA ASP A 79 0.09 -13.92 -1.12
C ASP A 79 1.01 -12.92 -0.38
N ALA A 80 2.32 -13.16 -0.37
CA ALA A 80 3.29 -12.25 0.24
C ALA A 80 3.25 -10.84 -0.39
N ALA A 81 3.09 -10.74 -1.71
CA ALA A 81 2.95 -9.47 -2.41
C ALA A 81 1.62 -8.76 -2.09
N ASN A 82 0.52 -9.50 -1.99
CA ASN A 82 -0.79 -8.94 -1.63
C ASN A 82 -0.84 -8.47 -0.17
N ARG A 83 -0.21 -9.20 0.76
CA ARG A 83 -0.03 -8.74 2.15
C ARG A 83 0.81 -7.47 2.22
N ALA A 84 1.92 -7.41 1.48
CA ALA A 84 2.77 -6.21 1.41
C ALA A 84 2.00 -4.99 0.84
N LEU A 85 1.18 -5.19 -0.19
CA LEU A 85 0.32 -4.15 -0.74
C LEU A 85 -0.74 -3.68 0.26
N GLY A 86 -1.36 -4.61 1.00
CA GLY A 86 -2.31 -4.28 2.08
C GLY A 86 -1.67 -3.39 3.15
N ASN A 87 -0.45 -3.70 3.56
CA ASN A 87 0.29 -2.90 4.55
C ASN A 87 0.61 -1.48 4.04
N VAL A 88 1.00 -1.32 2.78
CA VAL A 88 1.23 0.02 2.18
C VAL A 88 -0.07 0.82 2.12
N VAL A 89 -1.18 0.22 1.72
CA VAL A 89 -2.48 0.89 1.68
C VAL A 89 -2.95 1.29 3.08
N ALA A 90 -2.78 0.42 4.08
CA ALA A 90 -3.11 0.74 5.48
C ALA A 90 -2.28 1.95 5.98
N ALA A 91 -0.96 1.94 5.77
CA ALA A 91 -0.09 3.05 6.16
C ALA A 91 -0.42 4.36 5.43
N GLN A 92 -0.82 4.30 4.15
CA GLN A 92 -1.30 5.47 3.41
C GLN A 92 -2.62 6.03 3.98
N VAL A 93 -3.56 5.17 4.38
CA VAL A 93 -4.82 5.59 5.01
C VAL A 93 -4.57 6.22 6.39
N GLU A 94 -3.65 5.67 7.18
CA GLU A 94 -3.24 6.25 8.46
C GLU A 94 -2.51 7.60 8.30
N ALA A 95 -1.77 7.78 7.20
CA ALA A 95 -1.10 9.05 6.88
C ALA A 95 -2.06 10.12 6.29
N PHE A 96 -3.22 9.72 5.78
CA PHE A 96 -4.28 10.63 5.30
C PHE A 96 -5.10 11.20 6.48
N ASP A 97 -4.44 11.96 7.36
CA ASP A 97 -5.12 12.74 8.40
C ASP A 97 -5.95 13.87 7.76
N LEU A 98 -7.28 13.71 7.82
CA LEU A 98 -8.26 14.66 7.29
C LEU A 98 -8.22 16.04 7.98
N GLY A 99 -7.48 16.20 9.08
CA GLY A 99 -7.22 17.49 9.73
C GLY A 99 -6.20 18.37 9.01
N SER A 100 -5.33 17.79 8.17
CA SER A 100 -4.27 18.52 7.45
C SER A 100 -4.66 18.73 5.99
N ALA A 101 -5.38 19.81 5.71
CA ALA A 101 -5.60 20.24 4.33
C ALA A 101 -4.24 20.47 3.65
N PRO A 102 -3.92 19.82 2.52
CA PRO A 102 -2.68 20.10 1.81
C PRO A 102 -2.71 21.57 1.37
N GLU A 103 -1.61 22.29 1.60
CA GLU A 103 -1.41 23.62 1.03
C GLU A 103 -1.57 23.50 -0.49
N GLN A 104 -2.72 23.96 -1.02
CA GLN A 104 -2.95 23.92 -2.45
C GLN A 104 -1.86 24.77 -3.11
N PRO A 105 -1.14 24.25 -4.12
CA PRO A 105 -0.15 25.05 -4.83
C PRO A 105 -0.86 26.28 -5.40
N VAL A 106 -0.51 27.46 -4.89
CA VAL A 106 -1.10 28.73 -5.31
C VAL A 106 -0.65 29.00 -6.74
N VAL A 107 -1.43 28.51 -7.71
CA VAL A 107 -1.16 28.73 -9.13
C VAL A 107 -1.21 30.23 -9.38
N ALA A 108 -0.07 30.79 -9.81
CA ALA A 108 0.07 32.22 -9.99
C ALA A 108 -1.00 32.74 -10.95
N ARG A 109 -1.74 33.78 -10.53
CA ARG A 109 -2.77 34.44 -11.34
C ARG A 109 -2.19 34.78 -12.70
N ARG A 110 -2.83 34.25 -13.74
CA ARG A 110 -2.66 34.75 -15.11
C ARG A 110 -3.53 35.98 -15.24
N ASP A 111 -2.97 37.08 -15.75
CA ASP A 111 -3.67 38.35 -15.94
C ASP A 111 -4.85 38.19 -16.92
N ALA A 112 -6.02 37.88 -16.38
CA ALA A 112 -7.27 37.83 -17.12
C ALA A 112 -7.84 39.25 -17.24
N PRO A 113 -8.42 39.63 -18.40
CA PRO A 113 -9.06 40.93 -18.54
C PRO A 113 -10.25 41.06 -17.59
N ASP A 114 -10.33 42.20 -16.91
CA ASP A 114 -11.42 42.57 -16.02
C ASP A 114 -12.58 43.19 -16.81
N ALA A 115 -13.81 42.73 -16.57
CA ALA A 115 -15.03 43.28 -17.17
C ALA A 115 -15.46 44.64 -16.55
N GLY A 116 -14.74 45.15 -15.54
CA GLY A 116 -14.96 46.46 -14.94
C GLY A 116 -16.27 46.60 -14.15
N GLY A 117 -16.89 45.47 -13.78
CA GLY A 117 -18.20 45.44 -13.14
C GLY A 117 -19.40 45.71 -14.07
N ASP A 118 -19.24 45.56 -15.38
CA ASP A 118 -20.34 45.57 -16.35
C ASP A 118 -20.57 44.17 -16.97
N PRO A 119 -21.60 43.42 -16.53
CA PRO A 119 -21.92 42.10 -17.04
C PRO A 119 -22.53 42.11 -18.46
N THR A 120 -22.82 43.29 -19.02
CA THR A 120 -23.29 43.47 -20.41
C THR A 120 -22.19 43.98 -21.34
N SER A 121 -20.95 44.13 -20.85
CA SER A 121 -19.82 44.50 -21.68
C SER A 121 -19.46 43.38 -22.67
N PRO A 122 -18.91 43.71 -23.87
CA PRO A 122 -18.39 42.70 -24.79
C PRO A 122 -17.29 41.81 -24.18
N ILE A 123 -16.63 42.27 -23.12
CA ILE A 123 -15.64 41.49 -22.35
C ILE A 123 -16.36 40.43 -21.51
N ALA A 124 -17.42 40.80 -20.79
CA ALA A 124 -18.24 39.85 -20.04
C ALA A 124 -18.90 38.81 -20.96
N GLU A 125 -19.45 39.23 -22.10
CA GLU A 125 -20.01 38.30 -23.10
C GLU A 125 -18.95 37.32 -23.64
N ALA A 126 -17.74 37.80 -23.93
CA ALA A 126 -16.64 36.93 -24.36
C ALA A 126 -16.23 35.93 -23.28
N LEU A 127 -16.10 36.36 -22.02
CA LEU A 127 -15.76 35.51 -20.88
C LEU A 127 -16.83 34.45 -20.59
N VAL A 128 -18.12 34.80 -20.69
CA VAL A 128 -19.22 33.83 -20.55
C VAL A 128 -19.19 32.78 -21.67
N ASN A 129 -18.93 33.20 -22.92
CA ASN A 129 -18.79 32.25 -24.02
C ASN A 129 -17.54 31.34 -23.88
N GLU A 130 -16.42 31.88 -23.41
CA GLU A 130 -15.21 31.10 -23.08
C GLU A 130 -15.50 30.09 -21.97
N ALA A 131 -16.23 30.48 -20.92
CA ALA A 131 -16.62 29.58 -19.84
C ALA A 131 -17.54 28.45 -20.35
N LEU A 132 -18.53 28.75 -21.18
CA LEU A 132 -19.45 27.75 -21.76
C LEU A 132 -18.72 26.75 -22.68
N ASP A 133 -17.75 27.21 -23.48
CA ASP A 133 -16.89 26.32 -24.27
C ASP A 133 -15.96 25.50 -23.36
N LEU A 134 -15.42 26.08 -22.28
CA LEU A 134 -14.62 25.36 -21.29
C LEU A 134 -15.41 24.23 -20.61
N PHE A 135 -16.66 24.47 -20.17
CA PHE A 135 -17.54 23.41 -19.64
C PHE A 135 -17.82 22.33 -20.71
N SER A 136 -18.11 22.75 -21.95
CA SER A 136 -18.36 21.83 -23.07
C SER A 136 -17.14 21.00 -23.48
N ARG A 137 -15.92 21.45 -23.16
CA ARG A 137 -14.67 20.68 -23.29
C ARG A 137 -14.45 19.79 -22.07
N TYR A 138 -14.67 20.31 -20.87
CA TYR A 138 -14.54 19.58 -19.60
C TYR A 138 -15.36 18.30 -19.58
N ASP A 139 -16.65 18.33 -19.96
CA ASP A 139 -17.50 17.12 -19.93
C ASP A 139 -16.98 16.02 -20.87
N ARG A 140 -16.52 16.39 -22.08
CA ARG A 140 -15.93 15.46 -23.05
C ARG A 140 -14.59 14.91 -22.57
N ASP A 141 -13.75 15.77 -22.02
CA ASP A 141 -12.44 15.39 -21.49
C ASP A 141 -12.58 14.51 -20.24
N LEU A 142 -13.59 14.75 -19.40
CA LEU A 142 -13.95 13.93 -18.24
C LEU A 142 -14.46 12.56 -18.66
N GLU A 143 -15.33 12.47 -19.68
CA GLU A 143 -15.78 11.18 -20.22
C GLU A 143 -14.61 10.39 -20.84
N ALA A 144 -13.75 11.06 -21.62
CA ALA A 144 -12.56 10.46 -22.20
C ALA A 144 -11.57 9.98 -21.12
N TYR A 145 -11.31 10.79 -20.09
CA TYR A 145 -10.49 10.43 -18.95
C TYR A 145 -11.10 9.26 -18.17
N ALA A 146 -12.41 9.26 -17.90
CA ALA A 146 -13.09 8.16 -17.23
C ALA A 146 -13.09 6.86 -18.07
N ALA A 147 -13.09 6.95 -19.41
CA ALA A 147 -12.89 5.81 -20.29
C ALA A 147 -11.45 5.28 -20.21
N GLN A 148 -10.44 6.16 -20.25
CA GLN A 148 -9.02 5.80 -20.10
C GLN A 148 -8.73 5.16 -18.74
N VAL A 149 -9.26 5.71 -17.64
CA VAL A 149 -9.12 5.15 -16.29
C VAL A 149 -9.75 3.75 -16.20
N ARG A 150 -10.95 3.54 -16.77
CA ARG A 150 -11.58 2.21 -16.85
C ARG A 150 -10.76 1.22 -17.69
N GLN A 151 -10.15 1.68 -18.79
CA GLN A 151 -9.27 0.86 -19.62
C GLN A 151 -7.99 0.49 -18.86
N ALA A 152 -7.32 1.42 -18.19
CA ALA A 152 -6.13 1.13 -17.37
C ALA A 152 -6.44 0.23 -16.16
N ALA A 153 -7.63 0.36 -15.55
CA ALA A 153 -8.09 -0.49 -14.46
C ALA A 153 -8.30 -1.97 -14.87
N THR A 154 -8.55 -2.22 -16.16
CA THR A 154 -8.71 -3.58 -16.73
C THR A 154 -7.48 -4.07 -17.49
N ALA A 155 -6.55 -3.17 -17.80
CA ALA A 155 -5.33 -3.51 -18.52
C ALA A 155 -4.46 -4.50 -17.72
N THR A 156 -4.00 -5.53 -18.42
CA THR A 156 -3.14 -6.58 -17.86
C THR A 156 -1.72 -6.45 -18.40
N SER A 157 -0.73 -6.47 -17.52
CA SER A 157 0.70 -6.53 -17.85
C SER A 157 1.31 -7.81 -17.27
N ARG A 158 2.21 -8.44 -18.03
CA ARG A 158 2.90 -9.67 -17.63
C ARG A 158 4.41 -9.44 -17.67
N GLY A 159 5.11 -9.82 -16.60
CA GLY A 159 6.56 -9.65 -16.46
C GLY A 159 7.22 -10.96 -16.06
N ALA A 160 8.22 -11.37 -16.83
CA ALA A 160 9.00 -12.57 -16.55
C ALA A 160 10.31 -12.22 -15.82
N GLY A 161 10.80 -13.15 -15.01
CA GLY A 161 12.15 -13.11 -14.45
C GLY A 161 13.20 -13.27 -15.56
N GLY A 162 14.48 -13.08 -15.20
CA GLY A 162 15.56 -13.06 -16.19
C GLY A 162 15.70 -14.35 -16.99
N ASN A 163 15.26 -15.48 -16.42
CA ASN A 163 15.32 -16.81 -17.02
C ASN A 163 13.93 -17.35 -17.39
N GLY A 164 12.87 -16.54 -17.27
CA GLY A 164 11.49 -16.95 -17.52
C GLY A 164 10.93 -17.99 -16.56
N ARG A 165 11.56 -18.23 -15.40
CA ARG A 165 11.15 -19.28 -14.44
C ARG A 165 10.08 -18.80 -13.47
N ILE A 166 9.99 -17.50 -13.23
CA ILE A 166 8.89 -16.87 -12.51
C ILE A 166 8.24 -15.84 -13.44
N VAL A 167 6.92 -15.82 -13.49
CA VAL A 167 6.15 -14.87 -14.30
C VAL A 167 5.04 -14.27 -13.47
N VAL A 168 5.05 -12.95 -13.35
CA VAL A 168 4.09 -12.15 -12.60
C VAL A 168 3.08 -11.53 -13.56
N THR A 169 1.80 -11.67 -13.26
CA THR A 169 0.70 -11.00 -13.97
C THR A 169 0.10 -9.95 -13.05
N MET A 170 -0.08 -8.74 -13.58
CA MET A 170 -0.75 -7.62 -12.92
C MET A 170 -1.94 -7.15 -13.75
N THR A 171 -3.04 -6.81 -13.10
CA THR A 171 -4.24 -6.23 -13.75
C THR A 171 -4.67 -5.01 -12.95
N GLY A 172 -4.92 -3.88 -13.62
CA GLY A 172 -5.33 -2.64 -12.93
C GLY A 172 -4.33 -2.13 -11.89
N GLY A 173 -3.04 -2.47 -12.05
CA GLY A 173 -1.99 -2.16 -11.09
C GLY A 173 -1.88 -3.08 -9.87
N ARG A 174 -2.79 -4.05 -9.71
CA ARG A 174 -2.73 -5.07 -8.66
C ARG A 174 -2.10 -6.35 -9.19
N ILE A 175 -1.40 -7.10 -8.34
CA ILE A 175 -0.81 -8.39 -8.72
C ILE A 175 -1.92 -9.46 -8.67
N THR A 176 -2.23 -10.07 -9.80
CA THR A 176 -3.36 -11.01 -9.97
C THR A 176 -2.93 -12.46 -10.13
N GLY A 177 -1.66 -12.71 -10.47
CA GLY A 177 -1.12 -14.06 -10.55
C GLY A 177 0.41 -14.08 -10.51
N VAL A 178 0.96 -15.14 -9.93
CA VAL A 178 2.39 -15.46 -9.99
C VAL A 178 2.54 -16.94 -10.34
N GLU A 179 3.11 -17.21 -11.51
CA GLU A 179 3.46 -18.55 -11.98
C GLU A 179 4.95 -18.79 -11.70
N ALA A 180 5.30 -19.95 -11.15
CA ALA A 180 6.68 -20.37 -10.97
C ALA A 180 6.87 -21.78 -11.56
N ASP A 181 7.95 -22.02 -12.29
CA ASP A 181 8.28 -23.35 -12.83
C ASP A 181 8.62 -24.31 -11.68
N PRO A 182 7.75 -25.31 -11.39
CA PRO A 182 7.95 -26.18 -10.24
C PRO A 182 9.14 -27.13 -10.43
N ARG A 183 9.56 -27.40 -11.68
CA ARG A 183 10.71 -28.28 -11.96
C ARG A 183 12.03 -27.58 -11.62
N TRP A 184 12.13 -26.30 -11.94
CA TRP A 184 13.25 -25.46 -11.53
C TRP A 184 13.22 -25.17 -10.02
N ALA A 185 12.05 -24.89 -9.45
CA ALA A 185 11.90 -24.61 -8.02
C ALA A 185 12.32 -25.79 -7.12
N VAL A 186 12.31 -27.04 -7.61
CA VAL A 186 12.87 -28.20 -6.88
C VAL A 186 14.38 -28.06 -6.64
N THR A 187 15.14 -27.46 -7.55
CA THR A 187 16.61 -27.34 -7.45
C THR A 187 17.12 -25.93 -7.11
N ALA A 188 16.33 -24.88 -7.38
CA ALA A 188 16.73 -23.48 -7.22
C ALA A 188 17.14 -23.08 -5.78
N ARG A 189 18.28 -22.41 -5.61
CA ARG A 189 18.67 -21.84 -4.31
C ARG A 189 17.79 -20.64 -3.94
N TYR A 190 17.65 -20.33 -2.66
CA TYR A 190 16.84 -19.21 -2.20
C TYR A 190 17.26 -17.87 -2.85
N THR A 191 18.56 -17.69 -3.12
CA THR A 191 19.12 -16.54 -3.84
C THR A 191 18.66 -16.47 -5.29
N GLU A 192 18.60 -17.61 -5.99
CA GLU A 192 18.11 -17.69 -7.37
C GLU A 192 16.61 -17.39 -7.43
N VAL A 193 15.83 -17.92 -6.48
CA VAL A 193 14.40 -17.63 -6.33
C VAL A 193 14.18 -16.13 -6.07
N ARG A 194 14.95 -15.51 -5.17
CA ARG A 194 14.90 -14.07 -4.88
C ARG A 194 15.18 -13.23 -6.12
N VAL A 195 16.27 -13.49 -6.83
CA VAL A 195 16.69 -12.72 -8.01
C VAL A 195 15.67 -12.85 -9.14
N GLU A 196 15.20 -14.06 -9.41
CA GLU A 196 14.22 -14.32 -10.47
C GLU A 196 12.86 -13.67 -10.15
N ALA A 197 12.37 -13.80 -8.91
CA ALA A 197 11.11 -13.21 -8.47
C ALA A 197 11.17 -11.68 -8.50
N LEU A 198 12.24 -11.07 -7.96
CA LEU A 198 12.43 -9.62 -7.97
C LEU A 198 12.51 -9.07 -9.41
N SER A 199 13.17 -9.79 -10.31
CA SER A 199 13.21 -9.44 -11.73
C SER A 199 11.81 -9.49 -12.36
N ALA A 200 11.04 -10.55 -12.10
CA ALA A 200 9.68 -10.73 -12.61
C ALA A 200 8.72 -9.63 -12.12
N PHE A 201 8.72 -9.33 -10.82
CA PHE A 201 7.92 -8.25 -10.23
C PHE A 201 8.27 -6.88 -10.83
N ARG A 202 9.57 -6.55 -10.94
CA ARG A 202 10.00 -5.29 -11.55
C ARG A 202 9.66 -5.20 -13.04
N ALA A 203 9.70 -6.31 -13.78
CA ALA A 203 9.27 -6.36 -15.17
C ALA A 203 7.76 -6.11 -15.31
N ALA A 204 6.93 -6.74 -14.47
CA ALA A 204 5.48 -6.57 -14.48
C ALA A 204 5.08 -5.14 -14.05
N GLY A 205 5.77 -4.59 -13.04
CA GLY A 205 5.61 -3.23 -12.56
C GLY A 205 5.89 -2.18 -13.63
N ARG A 206 6.99 -2.30 -14.40
CA ARG A 206 7.28 -1.41 -15.55
C ARG A 206 6.18 -1.47 -16.60
N GLY A 207 5.71 -2.67 -16.96
CA GLY A 207 4.60 -2.84 -17.89
C GLY A 207 3.30 -2.20 -17.37
N SER A 208 3.03 -2.28 -16.07
CA SER A 208 1.85 -1.68 -15.44
C SER A 208 1.95 -0.14 -15.34
N ALA A 209 3.15 0.39 -15.10
CA ALA A 209 3.39 1.83 -15.02
C ALA A 209 3.20 2.51 -16.38
N ALA A 210 3.67 1.89 -17.46
CA ALA A 210 3.46 2.38 -18.83
C ALA A 210 1.97 2.57 -19.17
N THR A 211 1.09 1.69 -18.67
CA THR A 211 -0.36 1.78 -18.88
C THR A 211 -1.08 2.70 -17.89
N ARG A 212 -0.42 3.12 -16.80
CA ARG A 212 -1.00 4.00 -15.76
C ARG A 212 -0.64 5.48 -15.91
N SER A 213 0.18 5.85 -16.91
CA SER A 213 0.50 7.24 -17.21
C SER A 213 -0.67 7.96 -17.92
N ILE A 214 -1.78 8.14 -17.21
CA ILE A 214 -2.92 8.96 -17.64
C ILE A 214 -2.74 10.34 -17.00
N ALA A 215 -2.42 11.34 -17.82
CA ALA A 215 -2.38 12.73 -17.38
C ALA A 215 -3.80 13.27 -17.19
N LEU A 216 -4.01 14.17 -16.23
CA LEU A 216 -5.25 14.94 -16.15
C LEU A 216 -5.39 15.80 -17.42
N PRO A 217 -6.56 15.82 -18.09
CA PRO A 217 -6.82 16.77 -19.15
C PRO A 217 -6.72 18.21 -18.66
N ALA A 218 -6.14 19.09 -19.48
CA ALA A 218 -5.90 20.49 -19.10
C ALA A 218 -7.19 21.26 -18.74
N SER A 219 -8.34 20.88 -19.31
CA SER A 219 -9.66 21.42 -18.96
C SER A 219 -10.06 21.11 -17.51
N ILE A 220 -9.76 19.91 -17.01
CA ILE A 220 -10.03 19.51 -15.61
C ILE A 220 -9.15 20.32 -14.66
N THR A 221 -7.85 20.43 -14.95
CA THR A 221 -6.93 21.29 -14.18
C THR A 221 -7.38 22.75 -14.19
N ARG A 222 -7.79 23.27 -15.36
CA ARG A 222 -8.28 24.65 -15.51
C ARG A 222 -9.56 24.92 -14.73
N LEU A 223 -10.47 23.94 -14.67
CA LEU A 223 -11.72 24.06 -13.93
C LEU A 223 -11.50 23.93 -12.41
N GLN A 224 -10.52 23.12 -11.99
CA GLN A 224 -10.06 23.10 -10.59
C GLN A 224 -9.43 24.45 -10.18
N GLU A 225 -8.56 25.05 -11.01
CA GLU A 225 -8.01 26.40 -10.79
C GLU A 225 -9.12 27.44 -10.58
N LEU A 226 -10.16 27.42 -11.41
CA LEU A 226 -11.30 28.33 -11.33
C LEU A 226 -12.19 28.07 -10.09
N ALA A 227 -12.34 26.82 -9.68
CA ALA A 227 -13.09 26.44 -8.48
C ALA A 227 -12.35 26.81 -7.17
N SER A 228 -11.02 26.91 -7.19
CA SER A 228 -10.20 27.30 -6.03
C SER A 228 -10.24 28.80 -5.69
N ASP A 229 -10.56 29.70 -6.63
CA ASP A 229 -10.70 31.16 -6.38
C ASP A 229 -12.04 31.69 -6.96
N PRO A 230 -13.19 31.39 -6.31
CA PRO A 230 -14.51 31.86 -6.77
C PRO A 230 -14.67 33.39 -6.70
N GLU A 231 -13.89 34.07 -5.86
CA GLU A 231 -13.87 35.54 -5.82
C GLU A 231 -13.20 36.14 -7.06
N ALA A 232 -12.08 35.58 -7.52
CA ALA A 232 -11.47 35.98 -8.80
C ALA A 232 -12.41 35.72 -9.98
N LEU A 233 -13.12 34.57 -10.00
CA LEU A 233 -14.15 34.29 -11.00
C LEU A 233 -15.25 35.38 -10.99
N SER A 234 -15.78 35.72 -9.81
CA SER A 234 -16.85 36.71 -9.68
C SER A 234 -16.43 38.10 -10.18
N ARG A 235 -15.17 38.50 -9.96
CA ARG A 235 -14.61 39.78 -10.45
C ARG A 235 -14.41 39.76 -11.96
N GLN A 236 -13.84 38.69 -12.52
CA GLN A 236 -13.69 38.53 -13.97
C GLN A 236 -15.03 38.62 -14.70
N LEU A 237 -16.09 38.03 -14.13
CA LEU A 237 -17.45 38.10 -14.68
C LEU A 237 -18.19 39.44 -14.41
N GLY A 238 -17.56 40.39 -13.73
CA GLY A 238 -18.18 41.68 -13.38
C GLY A 238 -19.33 41.59 -12.36
N LEU A 239 -19.42 40.48 -11.61
CA LEU A 239 -20.47 40.20 -10.63
C LEU A 239 -20.17 40.76 -9.24
N SER A 240 -18.92 41.13 -8.97
CA SER A 240 -18.45 41.78 -7.74
C SER A 240 -17.54 42.97 -8.07
N ARG A 241 -17.43 43.91 -7.12
CA ARG A 241 -16.57 45.11 -7.16
C ARG A 241 -15.61 45.11 -5.98
#